data_AF-A0A930K4K3-F1
#
_entry.id   AF-A0A930K4K3-F1
#
_cell.length_a   1.000
_cell.length_b   1.000
_cell.length_c   1.000
_cell.angle_alpha   90.00
_cell.angle_beta   90.00
_cell.angle_gamma   90.00
#
_symmetry.space_group_name_H-M   'P 1'
#
loop_
_entity.id
_entity.type
_entity.pdbx_description
1 polymer ?
#
loop_
_entity_poly.entity_id
_entity_poly.type
_entity_poly.pdbx_seq_one_letter_code
_entity_poly.pdbx_strand_id
1 'polypeptide(L)'
;YWFKDVLTGVQFPTDSELGYISIFKDVQKALQDKSVMLELLRWEIAEGNETTVRTAMLREMHTLPLANSYEEKFKDIDISAISALIIGGIYYLNLHRDRSKFADIDLNTEQGQKRIDRAIENLGHMIFHYQELNDYKRTVSEKLKEKGISDVIIKECLVK
;
A
#
# COMPACT_ATOMS: atom_id res chain seq x y z
N TYR A 1 12.74 15.09 4.59
CA TYR A 1 12.34 14.12 5.64
C TYR A 1 11.99 12.87 4.88
N TRP A 2 12.77 11.81 5.02
CA TRP A 2 12.93 10.69 4.08
C TRP A 2 11.69 10.27 3.28
N PHE A 3 10.51 10.16 3.89
CA PHE A 3 9.29 9.79 3.16
C PHE A 3 8.86 10.85 2.13
N LYS A 4 9.05 12.13 2.44
CA LYS A 4 8.90 13.21 1.45
C LYS A 4 9.86 13.00 0.27
N ASP A 5 11.07 12.53 0.52
CA ASP A 5 12.08 12.29 -0.52
C ASP A 5 11.67 11.09 -1.40
N VAL A 6 11.07 10.05 -0.79
CA VAL A 6 10.39 8.94 -1.50
C VAL A 6 9.26 9.47 -2.37
N LEU A 7 8.36 10.29 -1.81
CA LEU A 7 7.22 10.85 -2.55
C LEU A 7 7.63 11.81 -3.68
N THR A 8 8.73 12.56 -3.52
CA THR A 8 9.24 13.43 -4.60
C THR A 8 9.81 12.66 -5.79
N GLY A 9 10.10 11.36 -5.62
CA GLY A 9 10.55 10.48 -6.70
C GLY A 9 9.41 9.86 -7.52
N VAL A 10 8.17 9.96 -7.05
CA VAL A 10 7.00 9.35 -7.68
C VAL A 10 6.69 10.07 -9.00
N GLN A 11 6.82 9.33 -10.10
CA GLN A 11 6.65 9.86 -11.47
C GLN A 11 5.19 9.96 -11.93
N PHE A 12 4.27 9.36 -11.18
CA PHE A 12 2.85 9.29 -11.51
C PHE A 12 2.01 10.11 -10.53
N PRO A 13 0.81 10.57 -10.91
CA PRO A 13 -0.10 11.17 -9.95
C PRO A 13 -0.31 10.21 -8.76
N THR A 14 -0.13 10.70 -7.53
CA THR A 14 -0.21 9.84 -6.34
C THR A 14 -1.61 9.22 -6.22
N ASP A 15 -2.66 9.86 -6.71
CA ASP A 15 -4.01 9.32 -6.72
C ASP A 15 -4.28 8.24 -7.80
N SER A 16 -3.31 7.88 -8.64
CA SER A 16 -3.44 6.84 -9.67
C SER A 16 -3.00 5.45 -9.17
N GLU A 17 -3.40 4.40 -9.87
CA GLU A 17 -2.96 3.02 -9.63
C GLU A 17 -1.43 2.89 -9.69
N LEU A 18 -0.83 3.44 -10.73
CA LEU A 18 0.63 3.44 -10.90
C LEU A 18 1.32 4.29 -9.83
N GLY A 19 0.69 5.39 -9.40
CA GLY A 19 1.14 6.19 -8.25
C GLY A 19 1.18 5.37 -6.97
N TYR A 20 0.07 4.69 -6.64
CA TYR A 20 -0.02 3.80 -5.48
C TYR A 20 1.05 2.71 -5.50
N ILE A 21 1.19 2.00 -6.62
CA ILE A 21 2.22 0.97 -6.80
C ILE A 21 3.63 1.56 -6.63
N SER A 22 3.90 2.71 -7.24
CA SER A 22 5.22 3.34 -7.21
C SER A 22 5.65 3.74 -5.80
N ILE A 23 4.73 4.22 -4.96
CA ILE A 23 5.03 4.60 -3.57
C ILE A 23 5.60 3.40 -2.80
N PHE A 24 4.97 2.23 -2.86
CA PHE A 24 5.48 1.05 -2.14
C PHE A 24 6.79 0.53 -2.73
N LYS A 25 6.95 0.56 -4.05
CA LYS A 25 8.21 0.18 -4.71
C LYS A 25 9.35 1.12 -4.33
N ASP A 26 9.08 2.42 -4.21
CA ASP A 26 10.08 3.41 -3.81
C ASP A 26 10.43 3.27 -2.32
N VAL A 27 9.46 2.95 -1.46
CA VAL A 27 9.72 2.57 -0.05
C VAL A 27 10.61 1.32 0.01
N GLN A 28 10.26 0.27 -0.73
CA GLN A 28 11.02 -0.98 -0.81
C GLN A 28 12.47 -0.70 -1.25
N LYS A 29 12.65 0.07 -2.33
CA LYS A 29 13.96 0.47 -2.85
C LYS A 29 14.77 1.28 -1.83
N ALA A 30 14.14 2.25 -1.16
CA ALA A 30 14.79 3.11 -0.18
C ALA A 30 15.27 2.35 1.07
N LEU A 31 14.83 1.10 1.28
CA LEU A 31 15.25 0.24 2.36
C LEU A 31 16.30 -0.81 1.95
N GLN A 32 16.52 -1.08 0.66
CA GLN A 32 17.39 -2.17 0.16
C GLN A 32 18.89 -1.98 0.46
N ASP A 33 19.39 -0.74 0.44
CA ASP A 33 20.82 -0.43 0.68
C ASP A 33 21.13 -0.19 2.17
N LYS A 34 22.32 0.38 2.46
CA LYS A 34 22.66 0.99 3.76
C LYS A 34 21.74 2.18 4.02
N SER A 35 20.52 1.87 4.42
CA SER A 35 19.45 2.84 4.62
C SER A 35 19.47 3.36 6.04
N VAL A 36 19.69 4.67 6.20
CA VAL A 36 19.52 5.37 7.49
C VAL A 36 18.12 5.13 8.05
N MET A 37 17.11 5.05 7.18
CA MET A 37 15.75 4.76 7.60
C MET A 37 15.61 3.33 8.16
N LEU A 38 16.25 2.34 7.54
CA LEU A 38 16.20 0.97 8.06
C LEU A 38 16.86 0.84 9.44
N GLU A 39 17.95 1.57 9.69
CA GLU A 39 18.56 1.66 11.02
C GLU A 39 17.66 2.39 12.02
N LEU A 40 17.00 3.46 11.60
CA LEU A 40 16.02 4.17 12.44
C LEU A 40 14.86 3.23 12.83
N LEU A 41 14.31 2.48 11.87
CA LEU A 41 13.26 1.48 12.13
C LEU A 41 13.74 0.39 13.10
N ARG A 42 14.98 -0.10 12.96
CA ARG A 42 15.59 -1.03 13.93
C ARG A 42 15.61 -0.44 15.33
N TRP A 43 16.07 0.80 15.46
CA TRP A 43 16.16 1.47 16.76
C TRP A 43 14.77 1.68 17.38
N GLU A 44 13.79 2.09 16.59
CA GLU A 44 12.40 2.28 17.04
C GLU A 44 11.76 0.99 17.58
N ILE A 45 12.08 -0.16 17.00
CA ILE A 45 11.58 -1.46 17.46
C ILE A 45 12.35 -1.97 18.67
N ALA A 46 13.67 -1.72 18.72
CA ALA A 46 14.53 -2.17 19.81
C ALA A 46 14.33 -1.36 21.10
N GLU A 47 14.05 -0.06 20.99
CA GLU A 47 13.94 0.85 22.12
C GLU A 47 12.68 1.72 22.02
N GLY A 48 11.82 1.67 23.04
CA GLY A 48 10.64 2.51 23.18
C GLY A 48 10.87 3.76 24.02
N ASN A 49 11.92 4.52 23.73
CA ASN A 49 12.21 5.78 24.44
C ASN A 49 11.44 6.97 23.82
N GLU A 50 11.42 8.13 24.48
CA GLU A 50 10.68 9.31 23.99
C GLU A 50 11.09 9.75 22.58
N THR A 51 12.36 9.55 22.22
CA THR A 51 12.86 9.95 20.89
C THR A 51 12.33 9.02 19.81
N THR A 52 12.39 7.71 20.01
CA THR A 52 11.91 6.73 19.02
C THR A 52 10.39 6.80 18.83
N VAL A 53 9.64 7.00 19.91
CA VAL A 53 8.19 7.23 19.84
C VAL A 53 7.91 8.51 19.04
N ARG A 54 8.63 9.60 19.33
CA ARG A 54 8.46 10.87 18.63
C ARG A 54 8.80 10.76 17.14
N THR A 55 9.87 10.06 16.75
CA THR A 55 10.24 9.91 15.34
C THR A 55 9.19 9.10 14.57
N ALA A 56 8.68 8.02 15.16
CA ALA A 56 7.61 7.22 14.58
C ALA A 56 6.30 8.02 14.41
N MET A 57 5.89 8.76 15.44
CA MET A 57 4.69 9.61 15.38
C MET A 57 4.80 10.73 14.35
N LEU A 58 5.98 11.37 14.23
CA LEU A 58 6.21 12.38 13.21
C LEU A 58 6.12 11.78 11.80
N ARG A 59 6.63 10.57 11.60
CA ARG A 59 6.50 9.86 10.32
C ARG A 59 5.05 9.66 9.95
N GLU A 60 4.25 9.14 10.89
CA GLU A 60 2.82 8.93 10.70
C GLU A 60 2.07 10.23 10.39
N MET A 61 2.34 11.30 11.14
CA MET A 61 1.75 12.62 10.91
C MET A 61 2.00 13.14 9.49
N HIS A 62 3.20 12.89 8.94
CA HIS A 62 3.56 13.33 7.59
C HIS A 62 2.95 12.47 6.47
N THR A 63 2.62 11.20 6.76
CA THR A 63 2.01 10.29 5.77
C THR A 63 0.49 10.36 5.76
N LEU A 64 -0.13 10.82 6.86
CA LEU A 64 -1.58 10.86 7.02
C LEU A 64 -2.33 11.61 5.90
N PRO A 65 -1.87 12.76 5.37
CA PRO A 65 -2.58 13.42 4.26
C PRO A 65 -2.69 12.56 3.00
N LEU A 66 -1.66 11.75 2.71
CA LEU A 66 -1.67 10.83 1.58
C LEU A 66 -2.64 9.67 1.84
N ALA A 67 -2.62 9.09 3.05
CA ALA A 67 -3.57 8.05 3.44
C ALA A 67 -5.03 8.52 3.30
N ASN A 68 -5.34 9.70 3.84
CA ASN A 68 -6.67 10.32 3.74
C ASN A 68 -7.11 10.50 2.28
N SER A 69 -6.19 10.89 1.38
CA SER A 69 -6.53 11.05 -0.04
C SER A 69 -6.97 9.73 -0.70
N TYR A 70 -6.42 8.59 -0.26
CA TYR A 70 -6.87 7.29 -0.73
C TYR A 70 -8.18 6.85 -0.07
N GLU A 71 -8.38 7.09 1.23
CA GLU A 71 -9.68 6.81 1.89
C GLU A 71 -10.84 7.60 1.28
N GLU A 72 -10.56 8.80 0.78
CA GLU A 72 -11.55 9.58 0.03
C GLU A 72 -11.96 8.88 -1.27
N LYS A 73 -11.03 8.18 -1.93
CA LYS A 73 -11.24 7.49 -3.21
C LYS A 73 -11.82 6.07 -3.06
N PHE A 74 -11.36 5.31 -2.08
CA PHE A 74 -11.75 3.92 -1.87
C PHE A 74 -12.83 3.83 -0.80
N LYS A 75 -14.09 3.59 -1.21
CA LYS A 75 -15.24 3.55 -0.29
C LYS A 75 -15.64 2.15 0.14
N ASP A 76 -15.31 1.14 -0.65
CA ASP A 76 -15.73 -0.24 -0.41
C ASP A 76 -14.66 -1.08 0.32
N ILE A 77 -13.45 -0.53 0.50
CA ILE A 77 -12.34 -1.17 1.21
C ILE A 77 -11.64 -0.17 2.14
N ASP A 78 -11.09 -0.69 3.24
CA ASP A 78 -10.19 0.06 4.10
C ASP A 78 -8.78 0.09 3.49
N ILE A 79 -8.58 1.01 2.55
CA ILE A 79 -7.31 1.14 1.83
C ILE A 79 -6.16 1.55 2.74
N SER A 80 -6.42 2.29 3.81
CA SER A 80 -5.39 2.67 4.78
C SER A 80 -4.88 1.46 5.55
N ALA A 81 -5.78 0.61 6.06
CA ALA A 81 -5.39 -0.62 6.76
C ALA A 81 -4.64 -1.58 5.82
N ILE A 82 -5.10 -1.72 4.57
CA ILE A 82 -4.39 -2.53 3.56
C ILE A 82 -2.99 -1.97 3.30
N SER A 83 -2.87 -0.65 3.12
CA SER A 83 -1.59 0.02 2.89
C SER A 83 -0.63 -0.13 4.08
N ALA A 84 -1.15 -0.07 5.31
CA ALA A 84 -0.39 -0.28 6.53
C ALA A 84 0.16 -1.72 6.62
N LEU A 85 -0.63 -2.73 6.23
CA LEU A 85 -0.15 -4.11 6.14
C LEU A 85 0.97 -4.27 5.11
N ILE A 86 0.85 -3.63 3.94
CA ILE A 86 1.89 -3.68 2.90
C ILE A 86 3.18 -3.01 3.38
N ILE A 87 3.09 -1.81 3.96
CA ILE A 87 4.26 -1.10 4.51
C ILE A 87 4.91 -1.89 5.65
N GLY A 88 4.11 -2.42 6.58
CA GLY A 88 4.61 -3.27 7.67
C GLY A 88 5.33 -4.51 7.16
N GLY A 89 4.79 -5.15 6.11
CA GLY A 89 5.43 -6.26 5.41
C GLY A 89 6.77 -5.85 4.79
N ILE A 90 6.81 -4.74 4.06
CA ILE A 90 8.04 -4.21 3.44
C ILE A 90 9.10 -3.91 4.52
N TYR A 91 8.71 -3.27 5.62
CA TYR A 91 9.62 -2.97 6.72
C TYR A 91 10.19 -4.24 7.33
N TYR A 92 9.32 -5.18 7.70
CA TYR A 92 9.76 -6.43 8.33
C TYR A 92 10.68 -7.25 7.40
N LEU A 93 10.32 -7.39 6.13
CA LEU A 93 11.13 -8.14 5.17
C LEU A 93 12.55 -7.55 5.04
N ASN A 94 12.68 -6.22 5.00
CA ASN A 94 14.01 -5.57 4.94
C ASN A 94 14.76 -5.65 6.28
N LEU A 95 14.08 -5.56 7.42
CA LEU A 95 14.69 -5.73 8.73
C LEU A 95 15.23 -7.16 8.93
N HIS A 96 14.54 -8.14 8.37
CA HIS A 96 14.83 -9.58 8.52
C HIS A 96 15.81 -10.14 7.48
N ARG A 97 16.11 -9.42 6.40
CA ARG A 97 16.86 -9.95 5.24
C ARG A 97 18.24 -10.54 5.57
N ASP A 98 18.89 -10.05 6.62
CA ASP A 98 20.21 -10.52 7.06
C ASP A 98 20.13 -11.66 8.09
N ARG A 99 18.93 -12.15 8.41
CA ARG A 99 18.67 -13.24 9.37
C ARG A 99 18.38 -14.55 8.66
N SER A 100 17.51 -14.51 7.66
CA SER A 100 17.23 -15.66 6.79
C SER A 100 16.50 -15.19 5.53
N LYS A 101 16.40 -16.10 4.55
CA LYS A 101 15.34 -15.99 3.54
C LYS A 101 13.98 -15.93 4.23
N PHE A 102 13.02 -15.26 3.61
CA PHE A 102 11.62 -15.27 4.05
C PHE A 102 10.75 -15.90 2.97
N ALA A 103 10.03 -16.98 3.28
CA ALA A 103 9.32 -17.78 2.28
C ALA A 103 10.22 -18.20 1.08
N ASP A 104 11.47 -18.57 1.37
CA ASP A 104 12.53 -18.87 0.40
C ASP A 104 12.88 -17.72 -0.57
N ILE A 105 12.48 -16.49 -0.24
CA ILE A 105 12.90 -15.27 -0.94
C ILE A 105 14.13 -14.70 -0.24
N ASP A 106 15.24 -14.59 -0.99
CA ASP A 106 16.45 -13.92 -0.53
C ASP A 106 16.45 -12.46 -0.99
N LEU A 107 16.12 -11.54 -0.08
CA LEU A 107 16.07 -10.10 -0.37
C LEU A 107 17.44 -9.47 -0.64
N ASN A 108 18.54 -10.17 -0.37
CA ASN A 108 19.89 -9.69 -0.70
C ASN A 108 20.24 -9.93 -2.18
N THR A 109 19.37 -10.64 -2.92
CA THR A 109 19.54 -10.88 -4.35
C THR A 109 18.62 -10.01 -5.18
N GLU A 110 19.08 -9.62 -6.37
CA GLU A 110 18.25 -8.91 -7.36
C GLU A 110 16.97 -9.71 -7.70
N GLN A 111 17.08 -11.04 -7.75
CA GLN A 111 15.93 -11.92 -7.99
C GLN A 111 14.88 -11.80 -6.87
N GLY A 112 15.30 -11.85 -5.61
CA GLY A 112 14.38 -11.72 -4.47
C GLY A 112 13.73 -10.34 -4.41
N GLN A 113 14.50 -9.28 -4.66
CA GLN A 113 13.98 -7.92 -4.76
C GLN A 113 12.91 -7.80 -5.86
N LYS A 114 13.20 -8.30 -7.06
CA LYS A 114 12.23 -8.33 -8.18
C LYS A 114 10.97 -9.14 -7.86
N ARG A 115 11.05 -10.19 -7.04
CA ARG A 115 9.87 -10.96 -6.60
C ARG A 115 8.97 -10.12 -5.70
N ILE A 116 9.54 -9.34 -4.78
CA ILE A 116 8.78 -8.43 -3.92
C ILE A 116 8.15 -7.30 -4.74
N ASP A 117 8.91 -6.69 -5.66
CA ASP A 117 8.39 -5.63 -6.53
C ASP A 117 7.18 -6.10 -7.36
N ARG A 118 7.25 -7.30 -7.94
CA ARG A 118 6.11 -7.90 -8.68
C ARG A 118 4.93 -8.20 -7.78
N ALA A 119 5.17 -8.60 -6.53
CA ALA A 119 4.09 -8.82 -5.58
C ALA A 119 3.37 -7.50 -5.23
N ILE A 120 4.13 -6.41 -5.04
CA ILE A 120 3.58 -5.06 -4.84
C ILE A 120 2.75 -4.61 -6.05
N GLU A 121 3.26 -4.80 -7.27
CA GLU A 121 2.53 -4.52 -8.52
C GLU A 121 1.20 -5.28 -8.56
N ASN A 122 1.24 -6.61 -8.34
CA ASN A 122 0.05 -7.45 -8.35
C ASN A 122 -0.99 -7.00 -7.29
N LEU A 123 -0.54 -6.63 -6.08
CA LEU A 123 -1.43 -6.13 -5.03
C LEU A 123 -2.10 -4.82 -5.46
N GLY A 124 -1.36 -3.88 -6.02
CA GLY A 124 -1.92 -2.63 -6.56
C GLY A 124 -2.97 -2.90 -7.64
N HIS A 125 -2.66 -3.77 -8.60
CA HIS A 125 -3.61 -4.18 -9.64
C HIS A 125 -4.88 -4.81 -9.06
N MET A 126 -4.76 -5.70 -8.08
CA MET A 126 -5.92 -6.34 -7.43
C MET A 126 -6.80 -5.33 -6.71
N ILE A 127 -6.19 -4.37 -5.98
CA ILE A 127 -6.90 -3.35 -5.22
C ILE A 127 -7.69 -2.42 -6.16
N PHE A 128 -7.04 -1.90 -7.20
CA PHE A 128 -7.69 -0.98 -8.13
C PHE A 128 -8.73 -1.70 -9.00
N HIS A 129 -8.46 -2.93 -9.44
CA HIS A 129 -9.45 -3.72 -10.16
C HIS A 129 -10.70 -4.02 -9.30
N TYR A 130 -10.52 -4.31 -8.00
CA TYR A 130 -11.65 -4.51 -7.09
C TYR A 130 -12.52 -3.26 -6.98
N GLN A 131 -11.90 -2.08 -6.89
CA GLN A 131 -12.61 -0.80 -6.87
C GLN A 131 -13.38 -0.56 -8.18
N GLU A 132 -12.73 -0.75 -9.34
CA GLU A 132 -13.37 -0.59 -10.64
C GLU A 132 -14.58 -1.51 -10.82
N LEU A 133 -14.49 -2.77 -10.36
CA LEU A 133 -15.60 -3.71 -10.41
C LEU A 133 -16.77 -3.26 -9.52
N ASN A 134 -16.51 -2.70 -8.33
CA ASN A 134 -17.55 -2.21 -7.45
C ASN A 134 -18.22 -0.95 -8.02
N ASP A 135 -17.44 -0.02 -8.57
CA ASP A 135 -17.98 1.18 -9.22
C ASP A 135 -18.82 0.82 -10.45
N TYR A 136 -18.37 -0.17 -11.24
CA TYR A 136 -19.15 -0.72 -12.33
C TYR A 136 -20.47 -1.33 -11.85
N LYS A 137 -20.45 -2.18 -10.83
CA LYS A 137 -21.67 -2.78 -10.25
C LYS A 137 -22.63 -1.73 -9.73
N ARG A 138 -22.13 -0.68 -9.06
CA ARG A 138 -22.93 0.44 -8.56
C ARG A 138 -23.60 1.20 -9.71
N THR A 139 -22.82 1.55 -10.73
CA THR A 139 -23.32 2.24 -11.94
C THR A 139 -24.40 1.42 -12.66
N VAL A 140 -24.20 0.10 -12.80
CA VAL A 140 -25.19 -0.79 -13.41
C VAL A 140 -26.45 -0.88 -12.54
N SER A 141 -26.30 -1.00 -11.22
CA SER A 141 -27.43 -1.01 -10.29
C SER A 141 -28.26 0.26 -10.41
N GLU A 142 -27.64 1.44 -10.44
CA GLU A 142 -28.34 2.72 -10.55
C GLU A 142 -29.15 2.82 -11.86
N LYS A 143 -28.52 2.48 -13.00
CA LYS A 143 -29.19 2.47 -14.32
C LYS A 143 -30.35 1.49 -14.40
N LEU A 144 -30.27 0.34 -13.72
CA LEU A 144 -31.37 -0.62 -13.69
C LEU A 144 -32.54 -0.12 -12.82
N LYS A 145 -32.24 0.55 -11.70
CA LYS A 145 -33.28 1.19 -10.86
C LYS A 145 -34.02 2.30 -11.61
N GLU A 146 -33.30 3.13 -12.37
CA GLU A 146 -33.90 4.17 -13.23
C GLU A 146 -34.87 3.59 -14.28
N LYS A 147 -34.64 2.34 -14.70
CA LYS A 147 -35.50 1.61 -15.63
C LYS A 147 -36.65 0.86 -14.94
N GLY A 148 -36.84 1.04 -13.63
CA GLY A 148 -37.90 0.40 -12.86
C GLY A 148 -37.66 -1.07 -12.52
N ILE A 149 -36.43 -1.57 -12.66
CA ILE A 149 -36.09 -2.94 -12.25
C ILE A 149 -35.99 -2.99 -10.73
N SER A 150 -36.62 -4.00 -10.11
CA SER A 150 -36.63 -4.15 -8.65
C SER A 150 -35.24 -4.47 -8.07
N ASP A 151 -34.98 -4.03 -6.84
CA ASP A 151 -33.72 -4.29 -6.13
C ASP A 151 -33.40 -5.78 -5.97
N VAL A 152 -34.44 -6.64 -5.88
CA VAL A 152 -34.28 -8.09 -5.78
C VAL A 152 -33.63 -8.66 -7.04
N ILE A 153 -34.16 -8.31 -8.21
CA ILE A 153 -33.63 -8.76 -9.51
C ILE A 153 -32.21 -8.21 -9.74
N ILE A 154 -31.98 -6.95 -9.37
CA ILE A 154 -30.64 -6.34 -9.51
C ILE A 154 -29.62 -7.09 -8.67
N LYS A 155 -29.96 -7.44 -7.42
CA LYS A 155 -29.07 -8.19 -6.54
C LYS A 155 -28.78 -9.59 -7.10
N GLU A 156 -29.78 -10.29 -7.63
CA GLU A 156 -29.60 -11.59 -8.29
C GLU A 156 -28.65 -11.52 -9.50
N CYS A 157 -28.72 -10.44 -10.28
CA CYS A 157 -27.86 -10.25 -11.46
C CYS A 157 -26.41 -9.84 -11.14
N LEU A 158 -26.18 -9.15 -10.01
CA LEU A 158 -24.87 -8.59 -9.64
C LEU A 158 -24.06 -9.45 -8.67
N VAL A 159 -24.68 -10.49 -8.10
CA VAL A 159 -24.01 -11.52 -7.29
C VAL A 159 -23.54 -12.64 -8.21
N LYS A 160 -22.24 -12.94 -8.16
CA LYS A 160 -21.64 -14.14 -8.75
C LYS A 160 -20.98 -14.93 -7.64
#